data_AF-A0A9D9M5S4-F1
#
_entry.id   AF-A0A9D9M5S4-F1
#
_cell.length_a   1.000
_cell.length_b   1.000
_cell.length_c   1.000
_cell.angle_alpha   90.00
_cell.angle_beta   90.00
_cell.angle_gamma   90.00
#
_symmetry.space_group_name_H-M   'P 1'
#
loop_
_entity.id
_entity.type
_entity.pdbx_description
1 polymer ?
#
loop_
_entity_poly.entity_id
_entity_poly.type
_entity_poly.pdbx_seq_one_letter_code
_entity_poly.pdbx_strand_id
1 'polypeptide(L)'
;MKKILFLLAALLVMASCTSTLPKQFTALADKVEKHGDSFSEEQWNNANDQYEKLVEQFNENADKFNAEQKKEITSAIGRYQAAALKAGLKGAAGAVEELVEGAKGFLEGLGGDKDE
;
A
#
# COMPACT_ATOMS: atom_id res chain seq x y z
N MET A 1 33.19 29.26 14.20
CA MET A 1 32.62 27.93 14.58
C MET A 1 31.08 27.85 14.53
N LYS A 2 30.35 28.87 14.03
CA LYS A 2 28.86 28.84 13.93
C LYS A 2 28.34 28.30 12.59
N LYS A 3 29.17 28.35 11.53
CA LYS A 3 28.80 27.93 10.16
C LYS A 3 28.89 26.41 9.96
N ILE A 4 29.76 25.73 10.71
CA ILE A 4 29.92 24.27 10.68
C ILE A 4 28.74 23.56 11.36
N LEU A 5 28.14 24.18 12.37
CA LEU A 5 26.92 23.67 13.04
C LEU A 5 25.69 23.68 12.12
N PHE A 6 25.59 24.66 11.21
CA PHE A 6 24.51 24.70 10.21
C PHE A 6 24.71 23.70 9.06
N LEU A 7 25.95 23.35 8.73
CA LEU A 7 26.27 22.35 7.70
C LEU A 7 26.02 20.90 8.19
N LEU A 8 26.22 20.62 9.48
CA LEU A 8 25.87 19.31 10.06
C LEU A 8 24.37 19.11 10.25
N ALA A 9 23.60 20.17 10.51
CA ALA A 9 22.14 20.09 10.60
C ALA A 9 21.46 19.82 9.24
N ALA A 10 22.08 20.23 8.13
CA ALA A 10 21.59 19.97 6.78
C ALA A 10 21.84 18.52 6.31
N LEU A 11 22.82 17.81 6.90
CA LEU A 11 23.10 16.40 6.56
C LEU A 11 22.18 15.39 7.27
N LEU A 12 21.37 15.83 8.24
CA LEU A 12 20.54 14.95 9.06
C LEU A 12 19.08 14.81 8.58
N VAL A 13 18.73 15.45 7.45
CA VAL A 13 17.33 15.46 6.93
C VAL A 13 17.06 14.37 5.88
N MET A 14 18.08 13.66 5.38
CA MET A 14 17.90 12.56 4.42
C MET A 14 17.99 11.16 5.02
N ALA A 15 17.78 11.03 6.34
CA ALA A 15 17.25 9.78 6.91
C ALA A 15 15.72 9.77 6.77
N SER A 16 15.19 10.17 5.61
CA SER A 16 13.87 9.72 5.20
C SER A 16 13.99 8.20 5.13
N CYS A 17 13.45 7.54 6.14
CA CYS A 17 13.26 6.10 6.16
C CYS A 17 12.61 5.76 4.81
N THR A 18 13.39 5.26 3.85
CA THR A 18 12.89 4.98 2.50
C THR A 18 12.06 3.73 2.66
N SER A 19 10.82 3.89 3.13
CA SER A 19 9.91 2.77 3.34
C SER A 19 9.65 2.17 1.97
N THR A 20 10.11 0.94 1.77
CA THR A 20 9.92 0.21 0.52
C THR A 20 8.42 0.04 0.26
N LEU A 21 8.00 0.02 -1.01
CA LEU A 21 6.58 -0.12 -1.36
C LEU A 21 5.85 -1.26 -0.61
N PRO A 22 6.43 -2.47 -0.43
CA PRO A 22 5.82 -3.52 0.41
C PRO A 22 5.52 -3.09 1.85
N LYS A 23 6.47 -2.38 2.49
CA LYS A 23 6.30 -1.87 3.85
C LYS A 23 5.22 -0.81 3.94
N GLN A 24 5.06 0.01 2.89
CA GLN A 24 3.99 1.02 2.85
C GLN A 24 2.61 0.37 2.76
N PHE A 25 2.46 -0.64 1.89
CA PHE A 25 1.25 -1.46 1.82
C PHE A 25 0.94 -2.14 3.16
N THR A 26 1.92 -2.83 3.74
CA THR A 26 1.76 -3.52 5.03
C THR A 26 1.37 -2.55 6.14
N ALA A 27 2.01 -1.37 6.20
CA ALA A 27 1.69 -0.36 7.21
C ALA A 27 0.26 0.20 7.06
N LEU A 28 -0.21 0.42 5.83
CA LEU A 28 -1.56 0.88 5.58
C LEU A 28 -2.59 -0.19 5.98
N ALA A 29 -2.37 -1.44 5.57
CA ALA A 29 -3.23 -2.57 5.96
C ALA A 29 -3.27 -2.75 7.49
N ASP A 30 -2.13 -2.73 8.16
CA ASP A 30 -2.03 -2.80 9.62
C ASP A 30 -2.80 -1.67 10.31
N LYS A 31 -2.68 -0.44 9.79
CA LYS A 31 -3.36 0.73 10.35
C LYS A 31 -4.88 0.56 10.27
N VAL A 32 -5.37 0.14 9.12
CA VAL A 32 -6.80 -0.02 8.87
C VAL A 32 -7.37 -1.22 9.61
N GLU A 33 -6.66 -2.34 9.71
CA GLU A 33 -7.12 -3.47 10.53
C GLU A 33 -7.21 -3.15 12.01
N LYS A 34 -6.29 -2.33 12.55
CA LYS A 34 -6.28 -1.99 13.98
C LYS A 34 -7.28 -0.90 14.35
N HIS A 35 -7.56 0.01 13.42
CA HIS A 35 -8.26 1.27 13.74
C HIS A 35 -9.42 1.60 12.79
N GLY A 36 -9.64 0.82 11.74
CA GLY A 36 -10.62 1.11 10.68
C GLY A 36 -12.07 1.19 11.19
N ASP A 37 -12.44 0.40 12.20
CA ASP A 37 -13.77 0.50 12.84
C ASP A 37 -14.01 1.86 13.53
N SER A 38 -12.94 2.60 13.84
CA SER A 38 -13.01 3.92 14.48
C SER A 38 -12.70 5.07 13.53
N PHE A 39 -12.46 4.79 12.24
CA PHE A 39 -12.21 5.84 11.25
C PHE A 39 -13.49 6.61 10.95
N SER A 40 -13.35 7.93 10.86
CA SER A 40 -14.35 8.77 10.20
C SER A 40 -14.35 8.50 8.68
N GLU A 41 -15.38 8.99 8.00
CA GLU A 41 -15.46 8.92 6.54
C GLU A 41 -14.26 9.60 5.86
N GLU A 42 -13.82 10.76 6.38
CA GLU A 42 -12.63 11.46 5.86
C GLU A 42 -11.35 10.62 6.02
N GLN A 43 -11.21 9.92 7.16
CA GLN A 43 -10.06 9.04 7.39
C GLN A 43 -10.08 7.83 6.46
N TRP A 44 -11.26 7.31 6.15
CA TRP A 44 -11.43 6.26 5.14
C TRP A 44 -11.10 6.76 3.73
N ASN A 45 -11.59 7.93 3.35
CA ASN A 45 -11.27 8.55 2.06
C ASN A 45 -9.76 8.77 1.90
N ASN A 46 -9.09 9.26 2.95
CA ASN A 46 -7.64 9.42 2.94
C ASN A 46 -6.89 8.08 2.86
N ALA A 47 -7.38 7.05 3.55
CA ALA A 47 -6.80 5.72 3.46
C ALA A 47 -6.97 5.11 2.06
N ASN A 48 -8.08 5.38 1.38
CA ASN A 48 -8.34 4.92 0.02
C ASN A 48 -7.46 5.64 -1.02
N ASP A 49 -7.31 6.97 -0.92
CA ASP A 49 -6.39 7.74 -1.78
C ASP A 49 -4.93 7.25 -1.63
N GLN A 50 -4.50 6.94 -0.40
CA GLN A 50 -3.18 6.34 -0.18
C GLN A 50 -3.08 4.95 -0.80
N TYR A 51 -4.11 4.13 -0.64
CA TYR A 51 -4.15 2.79 -1.20
C TYR A 51 -4.05 2.82 -2.74
N GLU A 52 -4.82 3.67 -3.41
CA GLU A 52 -4.82 3.82 -4.88
C GLU A 52 -3.44 4.23 -5.40
N LYS A 53 -2.79 5.22 -4.76
CA LYS A 53 -1.43 5.65 -5.10
C LYS A 53 -0.40 4.52 -4.96
N LEU A 54 -0.54 3.67 -3.94
CA LEU A 54 0.37 2.54 -3.75
C LEU A 54 0.16 1.48 -4.84
N VAL A 55 -1.09 1.22 -5.25
CA VAL A 55 -1.41 0.31 -6.35
C VAL A 55 -0.90 0.83 -7.68
N GLU A 56 -1.08 2.12 -7.98
CA GLU A 56 -0.54 2.76 -9.17
C GLU A 56 0.99 2.62 -9.24
N GLN A 57 1.70 2.99 -8.16
CA GLN A 57 3.15 2.84 -8.07
C GLN A 57 3.60 1.39 -8.24
N PHE A 58 2.83 0.43 -7.72
CA PHE A 58 3.13 -0.98 -7.87
C PHE A 58 2.98 -1.44 -9.32
N ASN A 59 1.88 -1.06 -9.99
CA ASN A 59 1.62 -1.40 -11.38
C ASN A 59 2.68 -0.81 -12.32
N GLU A 60 3.08 0.45 -12.12
CA GLU A 60 4.13 1.12 -12.90
C GLU A 60 5.52 0.50 -12.74
N ASN A 61 5.74 -0.28 -11.67
CA ASN A 61 7.06 -0.80 -11.30
C ASN A 61 7.03 -2.31 -11.02
N ALA A 62 6.02 -3.03 -11.51
CA ALA A 62 5.73 -4.41 -11.12
C ALA A 62 6.89 -5.38 -11.42
N ASP A 63 7.66 -5.10 -12.47
CA ASP A 63 8.86 -5.84 -12.88
C ASP A 63 10.03 -5.70 -11.89
N LYS A 64 10.05 -4.63 -11.08
CA LYS A 64 11.14 -4.34 -10.14
C LYS A 64 11.02 -5.09 -8.81
N PHE A 65 9.90 -5.77 -8.58
CA PHE A 65 9.64 -6.51 -7.35
C PHE A 65 9.88 -8.01 -7.53
N ASN A 66 10.59 -8.60 -6.56
CA ASN A 66 10.75 -10.05 -6.52
C ASN A 66 9.47 -10.74 -6.00
N ALA A 67 9.42 -12.08 -6.08
CA ALA A 67 8.26 -12.86 -5.70
C ALA A 67 7.84 -12.68 -4.23
N GLU A 68 8.78 -12.52 -3.30
CA GLU A 68 8.48 -12.31 -1.87
C GLU A 68 7.85 -10.94 -1.62
N GLN A 69 8.41 -9.89 -2.23
CA GLN A 69 7.88 -8.53 -2.15
C GLN A 69 6.48 -8.45 -2.77
N LYS A 70 6.29 -9.11 -3.91
CA LYS A 70 4.99 -9.23 -4.58
C LYS A 70 3.96 -9.92 -3.68
N LYS A 71 4.33 -11.04 -3.06
CA LYS A 71 3.48 -11.75 -2.10
C LYS A 71 3.13 -10.90 -0.88
N GLU A 72 4.07 -10.13 -0.35
CA GLU A 72 3.84 -9.22 0.77
C GLU A 72 2.82 -8.12 0.38
N ILE A 73 3.02 -7.49 -0.78
CA ILE A 73 2.08 -6.48 -1.32
C ILE A 73 0.69 -7.08 -1.50
N THR A 74 0.56 -8.24 -2.15
CA THR A 74 -0.74 -8.87 -2.37
C THR A 74 -1.42 -9.28 -1.06
N SER A 75 -0.66 -9.76 -0.08
CA SER A 75 -1.20 -10.07 1.25
C SER A 75 -1.73 -8.80 1.95
N ALA A 76 -1.00 -7.69 1.87
CA ALA A 76 -1.43 -6.42 2.44
C ALA A 76 -2.67 -5.86 1.74
N ILE A 77 -2.75 -5.99 0.41
CA ILE A 77 -3.94 -5.65 -0.38
C ILE A 77 -5.17 -6.40 0.14
N GLY A 78 -5.08 -7.74 0.27
CA GLY A 78 -6.20 -8.55 0.76
C GLY A 78 -6.64 -8.18 2.17
N ARG A 79 -5.67 -7.89 3.06
CA ARG A 79 -5.92 -7.44 4.44
C ARG A 79 -6.65 -6.09 4.49
N TYR A 80 -6.19 -5.12 3.71
CA TYR A 80 -6.84 -3.81 3.59
C TYR A 80 -8.30 -3.95 3.12
N GLN A 81 -8.53 -4.71 2.04
CA GLN A 81 -9.87 -4.92 1.49
C GLN A 81 -10.81 -5.61 2.50
N ALA A 82 -10.32 -6.63 3.20
CA ALA A 82 -11.09 -7.31 4.23
C ALA A 82 -11.48 -6.36 5.38
N ALA A 83 -10.57 -5.46 5.77
CA ALA A 83 -10.85 -4.47 6.80
C ALA A 83 -11.85 -3.39 6.32
N ALA A 84 -11.73 -2.92 5.08
CA ALA A 84 -12.69 -1.99 4.47
C ALA A 84 -14.10 -2.59 4.39
N LEU A 85 -14.21 -3.87 4.01
CA LEU A 85 -15.48 -4.60 4.00
C LEU A 85 -16.10 -4.72 5.41
N LYS A 86 -15.29 -5.04 6.43
CA LYS A 86 -15.76 -5.13 7.83
C LYS A 86 -16.29 -3.79 8.35
N ALA A 87 -15.65 -2.69 7.98
CA ALA A 87 -16.06 -1.36 8.40
C ALA A 87 -17.36 -0.86 7.73
N GLY A 88 -17.98 -1.68 6.89
CA GLY A 88 -19.30 -1.36 6.33
C GLY A 88 -19.28 -0.26 5.27
N LEU A 89 -18.13 -0.03 4.64
CA LEU A 89 -17.99 0.79 3.42
C LEU A 89 -18.72 0.12 2.23
N LYS A 90 -20.05 -0.01 2.33
CA LYS A 90 -20.92 -0.55 1.27
C LYS A 90 -20.95 0.34 0.02
N GLY A 91 -20.58 1.61 0.14
CA GLY A 91 -20.39 2.52 -1.01
C GLY A 91 -19.08 2.27 -1.78
N ALA A 92 -18.11 1.63 -1.15
CA ALA A 92 -16.86 1.21 -1.78
C ALA A 92 -16.94 -0.21 -2.34
N ALA A 93 -18.13 -0.84 -2.43
CA ALA A 93 -18.24 -2.18 -3.02
C ALA A 93 -17.73 -2.22 -4.48
N GLY A 94 -17.94 -1.15 -5.26
CA GLY A 94 -17.38 -1.01 -6.61
C GLY A 94 -15.86 -0.78 -6.61
N ALA A 95 -15.34 0.02 -5.67
CA ALA A 95 -13.90 0.17 -5.49
C ALA A 95 -13.27 -1.14 -5.00
N VAL A 96 -13.91 -1.87 -4.09
CA VAL A 96 -13.48 -3.19 -3.63
C VAL A 96 -13.59 -4.21 -4.75
N GLU A 97 -14.62 -4.16 -5.61
CA GLU A 97 -14.69 -5.01 -6.81
C GLU A 97 -13.55 -4.69 -7.78
N GLU A 98 -13.30 -3.42 -8.13
CA GLU A 98 -12.15 -3.03 -8.95
C GLU A 98 -10.81 -3.41 -8.30
N LEU A 99 -10.72 -3.36 -6.97
CA LEU A 99 -9.52 -3.77 -6.24
C LEU A 99 -9.37 -5.28 -6.12
N VAL A 100 -10.47 -6.03 -6.05
CA VAL A 100 -10.48 -7.50 -6.08
C VAL A 100 -10.17 -7.97 -7.50
N GLU A 101 -10.75 -7.36 -8.52
CA GLU A 101 -10.50 -7.66 -9.93
C GLU A 101 -9.08 -7.26 -10.33
N GLY A 102 -8.61 -6.07 -9.91
CA GLY A 102 -7.23 -5.62 -10.11
C GLY A 102 -6.24 -6.54 -9.38
N ALA A 103 -6.55 -6.98 -8.16
CA ALA A 103 -5.73 -7.95 -7.43
C ALA A 103 -5.77 -9.36 -8.06
N LYS A 104 -6.91 -9.79 -8.63
CA LYS A 104 -7.03 -11.05 -9.37
C LYS A 104 -6.24 -11.01 -10.66
N GLY A 105 -6.40 -9.98 -11.49
CA GLY A 105 -5.61 -9.78 -12.70
C GLY A 105 -4.11 -9.69 -12.39
N PHE A 106 -3.75 -9.08 -11.26
CA PHE A 106 -2.38 -9.07 -10.75
C PHE A 106 -1.88 -10.47 -10.34
N LEU A 107 -2.67 -11.25 -9.61
CA LEU A 107 -2.34 -12.62 -9.23
C LEU A 107 -2.23 -13.56 -10.44
N GLU A 108 -3.09 -13.39 -11.44
CA GLU A 108 -3.03 -14.11 -12.71
C GLU A 108 -1.76 -13.73 -13.49
N GLY A 109 -1.40 -12.44 -13.53
CA GLY A 109 -0.15 -11.97 -14.13
C GLY A 109 1.13 -12.41 -13.41
N LEU A 110 1.05 -12.78 -12.13
CA LEU A 110 2.16 -13.39 -11.38
C LEU A 110 2.20 -14.93 -11.46
N GLY A 111 1.06 -15.56 -11.76
CA GLY A 111 0.93 -17.01 -11.89
C GLY A 111 1.18 -17.53 -13.30
N GLY A 112 1.17 -16.65 -14.31
CA GLY A 112 1.38 -16.94 -15.72
C GLY A 112 2.83 -17.19 -16.13
N ASP A 113 3.49 -18.12 -15.44
CA ASP A 113 4.65 -18.87 -15.94
C ASP A 113 4.44 -20.32 -15.51
N LYS A 114 3.41 -20.95 -16.06
CA LYS A 114 3.33 -22.40 -16.23
C LYS A 114 2.74 -22.72 -17.60
N ASP A 115 3.63 -23.25 -18.42
CA ASP A 115 3.39 -24.09 -19.58
C ASP A 115 2.88 -23.36 -20.86
N GLU A 116 3.80 -22.97 -21.76
CA GLU A 116 4.20 -23.75 -22.97
C GLU A 116 5.33 -23.06 -23.76
#